data_AF-A0A959NS46-F1
#
_entry.id   AF-A0A959NS46-F1
#
_cell.length_a   1.000
_cell.length_b   1.000
_cell.length_c   1.000
_cell.angle_alpha   90.00
_cell.angle_beta   90.00
_cell.angle_gamma   90.00
#
_symmetry.space_group_name_H-M   'P 1'
#
loop_
_entity.id
_entity.type
_entity.pdbx_description
1 polymer ?
#
loop_
_entity_poly.entity_id
_entity_poly.type
_entity_poly.pdbx_seq_one_letter_code
_entity_poly.pdbx_strand_id
1 'polypeptide(L)'
;MKKRFISIIKKGTIVLLGLVLIGMLFAQSCSSSSYSNKDVKMEKIENSKQYKDGKFINYKVNPDNMMNIAKMIPTAWDFLVTDNDRKPDKKLPTQRIDFEQIKNAKDNELKVSWVGHSSQIINIDGKIILTDP
;
A
#
# COMPACT_ATOMS: atom_id res chain seq x y z
N MET A 1 17.03 45.62 -17.91
CA MET A 1 15.97 44.96 -17.11
C MET A 1 15.39 43.70 -17.78
N LYS A 2 14.94 43.75 -19.04
CA LYS A 2 14.34 42.59 -19.77
C LYS A 2 15.20 41.31 -19.80
N LYS A 3 16.52 41.41 -20.02
CA LYS A 3 17.43 40.23 -20.10
C LYS A 3 17.55 39.47 -18.76
N ARG A 4 17.57 40.19 -17.63
CA ARG A 4 17.60 39.60 -16.28
C ARG A 4 16.29 38.89 -15.96
N PHE A 5 15.17 39.51 -16.33
CA PHE A 5 13.83 38.92 -16.16
C PHE A 5 13.66 37.62 -16.95
N ILE A 6 14.07 37.59 -18.23
CA ILE A 6 14.05 36.38 -19.06
C ILE A 6 14.96 35.27 -18.49
N SER A 7 16.11 35.63 -17.92
CA SER A 7 17.02 34.67 -17.30
C SER A 7 16.41 34.01 -16.04
N ILE A 8 15.69 34.78 -15.23
CA ILE A 8 15.00 34.27 -14.03
C ILE A 8 13.89 33.30 -14.44
N ILE A 9 13.07 33.66 -15.43
CA ILE A 9 12.01 32.78 -15.94
C ILE A 9 12.60 31.47 -16.46
N LYS A 10 13.66 31.54 -17.30
CA LYS A 10 14.31 30.33 -17.85
C LYS A 10 14.85 29.41 -16.74
N LYS A 11 15.47 29.96 -15.70
CA LYS A 11 15.96 29.17 -14.55
C LYS A 11 14.80 28.54 -13.78
N GLY A 12 13.73 29.29 -13.54
CA GLY A 12 12.52 28.78 -12.88
C GLY A 12 11.86 27.64 -13.66
N THR A 13 11.76 27.77 -14.99
CA THR A 13 11.23 26.70 -15.85
C THR A 13 12.09 25.44 -15.81
N ILE A 14 13.43 25.58 -15.83
CA ILE A 14 14.35 24.42 -15.74
C ILE A 14 14.18 23.69 -14.39
N VAL A 15 14.06 24.42 -13.28
CA VAL A 15 13.84 23.84 -11.95
C VAL A 15 12.51 23.10 -11.90
N LEU A 16 11.44 23.71 -12.42
CA LEU A 16 10.12 23.08 -12.46
C LEU A 16 10.11 21.78 -13.29
N LEU A 17 10.73 21.80 -14.48
CA LEU A 17 10.86 20.61 -15.31
C LEU A 17 11.67 19.50 -14.62
N GLY A 18 12.74 19.86 -13.89
CA GLY A 18 13.49 18.92 -13.07
C GLY A 18 12.65 18.27 -11.97
N LEU A 19 11.83 19.04 -11.26
CA LEU A 19 10.93 18.52 -10.23
C LEU A 19 9.86 17.60 -10.81
N VAL A 20 9.30 17.94 -11.97
CA VAL A 20 8.34 17.08 -12.67
C VAL A 20 8.98 15.77 -13.11
N LEU A 21 10.21 15.81 -13.65
CA LEU A 21 10.95 14.62 -14.06
C LEU A 21 11.24 13.70 -12.86
N ILE A 22 11.68 14.27 -11.74
CA ILE A 22 11.93 13.53 -10.49
C ILE A 22 10.62 12.90 -9.98
N GLY A 23 9.51 13.65 -10.00
CA GLY A 23 8.20 13.13 -9.62
C GLY A 23 7.75 11.95 -10.50
N MET A 24 7.97 12.04 -11.82
CA MET A 24 7.68 10.93 -12.75
C MET A 24 8.54 9.70 -12.48
N LEU A 25 9.84 9.87 -12.23
CA LEU A 25 10.76 8.76 -11.90
C LEU A 25 10.38 8.08 -10.57
N PHE A 26 9.95 8.88 -9.57
CA PHE A 26 9.49 8.36 -8.28
C PHE A 26 8.16 7.59 -8.43
N ALA A 27 7.23 8.09 -9.25
CA ALA A 27 5.98 7.41 -9.56
C ALA A 27 6.19 6.04 -10.24
N GLN A 28 7.19 5.92 -11.13
CA GLN A 28 7.55 4.63 -11.74
C GLN A 28 8.29 3.68 -10.78
N SER A 29 8.93 4.22 -9.75
CA SER A 29 9.57 3.41 -8.71
C SER A 29 8.56 2.85 -7.69
N CYS A 30 7.32 3.35 -7.70
CA CYS A 30 6.24 2.93 -6.81
C CYS A 30 5.30 1.88 -7.45
N SER A 31 5.49 1.53 -8.73
CA SER A 31 4.73 0.45 -9.35
C SER A 31 5.24 -0.92 -8.88
N SER A 32 4.55 -1.43 -7.85
CA SER A 32 4.31 -2.83 -7.53
C SER A 32 5.54 -3.73 -7.41
N SER A 33 5.77 -4.24 -6.21
CA SER A 33 6.37 -5.54 -5.94
C SER A 33 5.98 -6.52 -7.06
N SER A 34 6.92 -6.88 -7.92
CA SER A 34 6.74 -7.96 -8.88
C SER A 34 6.55 -9.25 -8.08
N TYR A 35 5.31 -9.63 -7.83
CA TYR A 35 5.01 -10.98 -7.39
C TYR A 35 5.57 -11.94 -8.44
N SER A 36 6.33 -12.93 -7.99
CA SER A 36 6.75 -14.03 -8.85
C SER A 36 5.49 -14.71 -9.38
N ASN A 37 5.11 -14.43 -10.62
CA ASN A 37 3.98 -15.06 -11.32
C ASN A 37 4.18 -16.57 -11.54
N LYS A 38 5.31 -17.15 -11.12
CA LYS A 38 5.64 -18.57 -11.34
C LYS A 38 4.57 -19.52 -10.77
N ASP A 39 3.86 -19.11 -9.71
CA ASP A 39 2.86 -19.94 -9.03
C ASP A 39 1.41 -19.45 -9.23
N VAL A 40 1.20 -18.35 -9.97
CA VAL A 40 -0.15 -17.84 -10.26
C VAL A 40 -0.74 -18.66 -11.41
N LYS A 41 -1.58 -19.64 -11.07
CA LYS A 41 -2.35 -20.41 -12.06
C LYS A 41 -3.43 -19.53 -12.69
N MET A 42 -3.06 -18.78 -13.73
CA MET A 42 -3.96 -17.90 -14.49
C MET A 42 -5.22 -18.62 -14.97
N GLU A 43 -5.11 -19.89 -15.34
CA GLU A 43 -6.26 -20.75 -15.70
C GLU A 43 -7.36 -20.75 -14.63
N LYS A 44 -7.01 -20.77 -13.34
CA LYS A 44 -8.00 -20.74 -12.25
C LYS A 44 -8.69 -19.38 -12.16
N ILE A 45 -7.96 -18.31 -12.44
CA ILE A 45 -8.48 -16.94 -12.41
C ILE A 45 -9.41 -16.72 -13.60
N GLU A 46 -8.97 -17.08 -14.81
CA GLU A 46 -9.73 -16.94 -16.05
C GLU A 46 -11.02 -17.77 -16.06
N ASN A 47 -11.00 -18.95 -15.45
CA ASN A 47 -12.19 -19.80 -15.29
C ASN A 47 -13.11 -19.38 -14.13
N SER A 48 -12.76 -18.34 -13.36
CA SER A 48 -13.60 -17.85 -12.27
C SER A 48 -14.79 -17.03 -12.79
N LYS A 49 -15.91 -17.05 -12.07
CA LYS A 49 -17.13 -16.27 -12.42
C LYS A 49 -16.88 -14.74 -12.43
N GLN A 50 -15.81 -14.32 -11.78
CA GLN A 50 -15.41 -12.94 -11.57
C GLN A 50 -14.50 -12.43 -12.70
N TYR A 51 -13.99 -13.31 -13.56
CA TYR A 51 -13.21 -12.90 -14.72
C TYR A 51 -14.13 -12.62 -15.90
N LYS A 52 -14.21 -11.35 -16.32
CA LYS A 52 -15.04 -10.90 -17.44
C LYS A 52 -14.28 -9.85 -18.22
N ASP A 53 -14.43 -9.87 -19.54
CA ASP A 53 -13.82 -8.88 -20.45
C ASP A 53 -12.30 -8.72 -20.25
N GLY A 54 -11.59 -9.83 -20.01
CA GLY A 54 -10.13 -9.86 -19.88
C GLY A 54 -9.59 -9.31 -18.55
N LYS A 55 -10.43 -9.14 -17.53
CA LYS A 55 -10.01 -8.69 -16.19
C LYS A 55 -10.82 -9.33 -15.07
N PHE A 56 -10.21 -9.41 -13.89
CA PHE A 56 -10.90 -9.81 -12.68
C PHE A 56 -11.76 -8.66 -12.13
N ILE A 57 -13.03 -8.93 -11.84
CA ILE A 57 -13.99 -7.96 -11.31
C ILE A 57 -14.31 -8.33 -9.85
N ASN A 58 -13.90 -7.47 -8.92
CA ASN A 58 -14.24 -7.61 -7.50
C ASN A 58 -15.76 -7.45 -7.27
N TYR A 59 -16.31 -8.22 -6.32
CA TYR A 59 -17.74 -8.22 -5.99
C TYR A 59 -18.31 -6.86 -5.58
N LYS A 60 -17.50 -6.04 -4.91
CA LYS A 60 -17.82 -4.63 -4.66
C LYS A 60 -16.87 -3.81 -5.53
N VAL A 61 -17.39 -3.27 -6.63
CA VAL A 61 -16.78 -2.07 -7.21
C VAL A 61 -17.04 -1.01 -6.15
N ASN A 62 -16.02 -0.65 -5.37
CA ASN A 62 -16.14 0.49 -4.48
C ASN A 62 -15.77 1.73 -5.30
N PRO A 63 -16.75 2.49 -5.85
CA PRO A 63 -16.43 3.71 -6.60
C PRO A 63 -15.63 4.70 -5.75
N ASP A 64 -15.72 4.62 -4.42
CA ASP A 64 -14.93 5.44 -3.50
C ASP A 64 -13.45 5.07 -3.41
N ASN A 65 -13.06 3.85 -3.83
CA ASN A 65 -11.65 3.44 -3.88
C ASN A 65 -10.94 3.95 -5.14
N MET A 66 -11.67 4.51 -6.11
CA MET A 66 -11.03 5.26 -7.19
C MET A 66 -10.65 6.63 -6.62
N MET A 67 -9.42 6.75 -6.11
CA MET A 67 -8.81 8.03 -5.78
C MET A 67 -8.78 8.88 -7.05
N ASN A 68 -9.80 9.71 -7.25
CA ASN A 68 -9.75 10.79 -8.21
C ASN A 68 -8.88 11.91 -7.60
N ILE A 69 -8.16 12.64 -8.45
CA ILE A 69 -7.34 13.82 -8.13
C ILE A 69 -8.09 14.78 -7.20
N ALA A 70 -9.41 14.95 -7.41
CA ALA A 70 -10.25 15.81 -6.57
C ALA A 70 -10.30 15.39 -5.09
N LYS A 71 -10.20 14.09 -4.77
CA LYS A 71 -10.10 13.57 -3.40
C LYS A 71 -8.64 13.50 -2.92
N MET A 72 -7.70 13.30 -3.83
CA MET A 72 -6.27 13.14 -3.52
C MET A 72 -5.63 14.45 -3.04
N ILE A 73 -5.91 15.58 -3.69
CA ILE A 73 -5.34 16.90 -3.33
C ILE A 73 -5.69 17.31 -1.90
N PRO A 74 -6.96 17.36 -1.47
CA PRO A 74 -7.30 17.75 -0.10
C PRO A 74 -6.72 16.78 0.93
N THR A 75 -6.75 15.46 0.65
CA THR A 75 -6.16 14.45 1.54
C THR A 75 -4.65 14.63 1.70
N ALA A 76 -3.94 14.90 0.61
CA ALA A 76 -2.50 15.16 0.64
C ALA A 76 -2.18 16.47 1.37
N TRP A 77 -3.01 17.51 1.19
CA TRP A 77 -2.87 18.75 1.93
C TRP A 77 -3.03 18.52 3.43
N ASP A 78 -4.11 17.85 3.85
CA ASP A 78 -4.34 17.48 5.25
C ASP A 78 -3.19 16.60 5.78
N PHE A 79 -2.64 15.71 4.96
CA PHE A 79 -1.46 14.95 5.34
C PHE A 79 -0.25 15.84 5.65
N LEU A 80 -0.07 16.96 4.95
CA LEU A 80 1.09 17.83 5.16
C LEU A 80 0.88 18.86 6.28
N VAL A 81 -0.34 19.38 6.43
CA VAL A 81 -0.59 20.55 7.29
C VAL A 81 -1.22 20.22 8.65
N THR A 82 -1.94 19.11 8.77
CA THR A 82 -2.64 18.74 10.00
C THR A 82 -1.91 17.64 10.76
N ASP A 83 -1.65 17.89 12.04
CA ASP A 83 -1.16 16.87 12.98
C ASP A 83 -2.37 16.13 13.58
N ASN A 84 -2.93 15.19 12.81
CA ASN A 84 -4.13 14.42 13.17
C ASN A 84 -3.82 13.31 14.19
N ASP A 85 -3.15 13.64 15.30
CA ASP A 85 -2.73 12.69 16.36
C ASP A 85 -2.03 11.44 15.80
N ARG A 86 -1.26 11.60 14.73
CA ARG A 86 -0.64 10.48 13.99
C ARG A 86 0.49 9.82 14.77
N LYS A 87 0.94 10.48 15.83
CA LYS A 87 1.98 10.00 16.73
C LYS A 87 1.37 9.91 18.13
N PRO A 88 1.39 8.73 18.75
CA PRO A 88 0.91 8.61 20.11
C PRO A 88 1.87 9.35 21.05
N ASP A 89 1.33 10.11 22.01
CA ASP A 89 2.10 10.85 23.03
C ASP A 89 2.96 9.93 23.91
N LYS A 90 2.57 8.66 24.00
CA LYS A 90 3.25 7.63 24.78
C LYS A 90 3.53 6.43 23.90
N LYS A 91 4.61 5.73 24.23
CA LYS A 91 4.94 4.46 23.58
C LYS A 91 3.78 3.48 23.78
N LEU A 92 3.30 2.91 22.67
CA LEU A 92 2.27 1.88 22.72
C LEU A 92 2.80 0.66 23.50
N PRO A 93 1.97 0.02 24.35
CA PRO A 93 2.37 -1.20 25.02
C PRO A 93 2.63 -2.29 23.97
N THR A 94 3.77 -2.94 24.07
CA THR A 94 4.14 -4.05 23.20
C THR A 94 4.30 -5.31 24.02
N GLN A 95 3.68 -6.40 23.59
CA GLN A 95 3.86 -7.71 24.18
C GLN A 95 4.75 -8.56 23.26
N ARG A 96 5.76 -9.20 23.85
CA ARG A 96 6.53 -10.20 23.10
C ARG A 96 5.64 -11.40 22.86
N ILE A 97 5.55 -11.80 21.60
CA ILE A 97 4.75 -12.96 21.21
C ILE A 97 5.50 -14.23 21.61
N ASP A 98 4.82 -15.08 22.36
CA ASP A 98 5.27 -16.45 22.59
C ASP A 98 4.83 -17.32 21.42
N PHE A 99 5.78 -17.64 20.53
CA PHE A 99 5.49 -18.40 19.33
C PHE A 99 5.01 -19.83 19.63
N GLU A 100 5.41 -20.41 20.77
CA GLU A 100 4.94 -21.74 21.16
C GLU A 100 3.44 -21.74 21.48
N GLN A 101 2.90 -20.62 21.98
CA GLN A 101 1.45 -20.48 22.15
C GLN A 101 0.73 -20.54 20.82
N ILE A 102 1.31 -19.98 19.75
CA ILE A 102 0.73 -20.04 18.40
C ILE A 102 0.88 -21.43 17.79
N LYS A 103 2.06 -22.03 17.90
CA LYS A 103 2.38 -23.32 17.28
C LYS A 103 1.55 -24.47 17.85
N ASN A 104 1.31 -24.47 19.16
CA ASN A 104 0.57 -25.52 19.85
C ASN A 104 -0.94 -25.32 19.78
N ALA A 105 -1.47 -24.99 18.59
CA ALA A 105 -2.92 -24.99 18.35
C ALA A 105 -3.43 -26.43 18.35
N LYS A 106 -4.57 -26.66 19.03
CA LYS A 106 -5.29 -27.93 18.98
C LYS A 106 -5.96 -28.11 17.62
N ASP A 107 -6.39 -29.33 17.33
CA ASP A 107 -7.20 -29.61 16.14
C ASP A 107 -8.47 -28.74 16.15
N ASN A 108 -8.76 -28.08 15.03
CA ASN A 108 -9.83 -27.09 14.86
C ASN A 108 -9.72 -25.82 15.75
N GLU A 109 -8.53 -25.51 16.31
CA GLU A 109 -8.29 -24.26 17.02
C GLU A 109 -7.62 -23.23 16.11
N LEU A 110 -8.21 -22.02 16.02
CA LEU A 110 -7.62 -20.88 15.34
C LEU A 110 -6.82 -20.04 16.35
N LYS A 111 -5.53 -19.83 16.08
CA LYS A 111 -4.69 -18.89 16.85
C LYS A 111 -4.21 -17.77 15.95
N VAL A 112 -4.35 -16.53 16.42
CA VAL A 112 -3.95 -15.33 15.67
C VAL A 112 -3.18 -14.42 16.60
N SER A 113 -2.08 -13.86 16.09
CA SER A 113 -1.34 -12.80 16.75
C SER A 113 -0.98 -11.69 15.78
N TRP A 114 -1.20 -10.45 16.21
CA TRP A 114 -0.85 -9.26 15.45
C TRP A 114 0.62 -8.90 15.69
N VAL A 115 1.40 -8.79 14.61
CA VAL A 115 2.84 -8.50 14.68
C VAL A 115 3.20 -7.07 14.25
N GLY A 116 2.19 -6.23 13.98
CA GLY A 116 2.35 -4.83 13.58
C GLY A 116 1.80 -4.53 12.19
N HIS A 117 1.51 -3.26 11.91
CA HIS A 117 0.88 -2.81 10.65
C HIS A 117 -0.33 -3.69 10.27
N SER A 118 -0.32 -4.27 9.07
CA SER A 118 -1.32 -5.22 8.55
C SER A 118 -0.92 -6.69 8.76
N SER A 119 0.23 -6.93 9.36
CA SER A 119 0.88 -8.23 9.45
C SER A 119 0.39 -9.03 10.66
N GLN A 120 0.10 -10.31 10.42
CA GLN A 120 -0.43 -11.24 11.41
C GLN A 120 0.19 -12.63 11.21
N ILE A 121 0.46 -13.31 12.32
CA ILE A 121 0.77 -14.74 12.35
C ILE A 121 -0.52 -15.49 12.71
N ILE A 122 -0.89 -16.44 11.85
CA ILE A 122 -2.11 -17.23 11.99
C ILE A 122 -1.73 -18.70 12.01
N ASN A 123 -2.23 -19.46 12.98
CA ASN A 123 -2.25 -20.92 12.96
C ASN A 123 -3.70 -21.40 12.80
N ILE A 124 -3.95 -22.13 11.72
CA ILE A 124 -5.25 -22.73 11.40
C ILE A 124 -5.00 -24.15 10.88
N ASP A 125 -5.64 -25.15 11.50
CA ASP A 125 -5.51 -26.57 11.14
C ASP A 125 -4.04 -27.04 11.01
N GLY A 126 -3.19 -26.58 11.94
CA GLY A 126 -1.76 -26.88 11.98
C GLY A 126 -0.93 -26.18 10.90
N LYS A 127 -1.52 -25.29 10.10
CA LYS A 127 -0.83 -24.45 9.11
C LYS A 127 -0.54 -23.08 9.68
N ILE A 128 0.73 -22.69 9.65
CA ILE A 128 1.18 -21.37 10.09
C ILE A 128 1.33 -20.47 8.86
N ILE A 129 0.64 -19.33 8.88
CA ILE A 129 0.59 -18.33 7.82
C ILE A 129 1.07 -17.00 8.39
N LEU A 130 1.96 -16.33 7.66
CA LEU A 130 2.34 -14.94 7.92
C LEU A 130 1.76 -14.07 6.80
N THR A 131 0.98 -13.07 7.19
CA THR A 131 0.37 -12.09 6.28
C THR A 131 1.25 -10.84 6.20
N ASP A 132 1.34 -10.26 4.99
CA ASP A 132 2.10 -9.04 4.68
C ASP A 132 3.47 -8.95 5.40
N PRO A 133 4.39 -9.93 5.21
CA PRO A 133 5.71 -9.91 5.83
C PRO A 133 6.61 -8.78 5.33
#